data_AF-A0A960J3F2-F1
#
_entry.id   AF-A0A960J3F2-F1
#
_cell.length_a   1.000
_cell.length_b   1.000
_cell.length_c   1.000
_cell.angle_alpha   90.00
_cell.angle_beta   90.00
_cell.angle_gamma   90.00
#
_symmetry.space_group_name_H-M   'P 1'
#
loop_
_entity.id
_entity.type
_entity.pdbx_description
1 polymer ?
#
loop_
_entity_poly.entity_id
_entity_poly.type
_entity_poly.pdbx_seq_one_letter_code
_entity_poly.pdbx_strand_id
1 'polypeptide(L)'
;MAVLGTIPRWADREQELHERATACEGGADDFGDPAYLEPLRLLLDCYDHEARFTRTGRVMAEYFLVNILRGRLRAERWWRLRPGALDVPVERPIVITGLVRTGSTALH
;
A
#
# COMPACT_ATOMS: atom_id res chain seq x y z
N MET A 1 18.17 22.47 23.54
CA MET A 1 18.55 21.21 22.85
C MET A 1 17.36 20.27 22.92
N ALA A 2 16.51 20.27 21.90
CA ALA A 2 15.37 19.35 21.84
C ALA A 2 15.91 17.92 21.63
N VAL A 3 15.50 16.99 22.50
CA VAL A 3 15.75 15.57 22.35
C VAL A 3 15.16 15.15 21.00
N LEU A 4 16.03 14.84 20.05
CA LEU A 4 15.64 14.19 18.80
C LEU A 4 15.09 12.82 19.19
N GLY A 5 13.76 12.69 19.22
CA GLY A 5 13.11 11.38 19.34
C GLY A 5 13.70 10.46 18.27
N THR A 6 14.12 9.27 18.70
CA THR A 6 14.60 8.23 17.79
C THR A 6 13.51 7.96 16.76
N ILE A 7 13.87 8.05 15.47
CA ILE A 7 12.93 7.70 14.40
C ILE A 7 12.60 6.22 14.57
N PRO A 8 11.31 5.85 14.74
CA PRO A 8 10.93 4.45 14.96
C PRO A 8 11.33 3.60 13.77
N ARG A 9 11.59 2.31 13.99
CA ARG A 9 11.79 1.36 12.88
C ARG A 9 10.52 1.20 12.07
N TRP A 10 10.61 0.90 10.79
CA TRP A 10 9.47 0.60 9.94
C TRP A 10 8.80 -0.70 10.33
N ALA A 11 9.57 -1.74 10.68
CA ALA A 11 9.04 -3.03 11.12
C ALA A 11 8.10 -2.91 12.33
N ASP A 12 8.37 -1.97 13.25
CA ASP A 12 7.57 -1.76 14.46
C ASP A 12 6.27 -0.97 14.20
N ARG A 13 6.05 -0.48 12.97
CA ARG A 13 4.96 0.44 12.63
C ARG A 13 3.82 -0.19 11.86
N GLU A 14 3.84 -1.50 11.64
CA GLU A 14 2.78 -2.21 10.92
C GLU A 14 1.39 -1.80 11.44
N GLN A 15 1.16 -1.90 12.75
CA GLN A 15 -0.12 -1.56 13.37
C GLN A 15 -0.51 -0.09 13.16
N GLU A 16 0.41 0.85 13.39
CA GLU A 16 0.17 2.29 13.20
C GLU A 16 -0.24 2.62 11.75
N LEU A 17 0.40 1.97 10.77
CA LEU A 17 0.11 2.19 9.36
C LEU A 17 -1.30 1.70 8.98
N HIS A 18 -1.74 0.57 9.54
CA HIS A 18 -3.12 0.08 9.36
C HIS A 18 -4.13 1.00 10.04
N GLU A 19 -3.87 1.41 11.29
CA GLU A 19 -4.75 2.34 12.03
C GLU A 19 -4.94 3.66 11.28
N ARG A 20 -3.88 4.20 10.68
CA ARG A 20 -3.95 5.41 9.86
C ARG A 20 -4.75 5.21 8.59
N ALA A 21 -4.61 4.06 7.94
CA ALA A 21 -5.41 3.72 6.77
C ALA A 21 -6.90 3.62 7.14
N THR A 22 -7.21 2.94 8.25
CA THR A 22 -8.57 2.81 8.80
C THR A 22 -9.18 4.17 9.15
N ALA A 23 -8.44 5.04 9.84
CA ALA A 23 -8.89 6.39 10.16
C ALA A 23 -9.21 7.21 8.89
N CYS A 24 -8.41 7.04 7.83
CA CYS A 24 -8.60 7.73 6.56
C CYS A 24 -9.76 7.17 5.71
N GLU A 25 -10.22 5.95 5.97
CA GLU A 25 -11.33 5.28 5.25
C GLU A 25 -12.60 5.15 6.10
N GLY A 26 -12.79 6.08 7.06
CA GLY A 26 -14.01 6.19 7.85
C GLY A 26 -14.20 5.05 8.84
N GLY A 27 -13.11 4.48 9.36
CA GLY A 27 -13.15 3.40 10.34
C GLY A 27 -13.24 2.00 9.73
N ALA A 28 -13.13 1.85 8.41
CA ALA A 28 -13.04 0.52 7.79
C ALA A 28 -11.74 -0.19 8.21
N ASP A 29 -11.85 -1.41 8.72
CA ASP A 29 -10.76 -2.21 9.28
C ASP A 29 -10.66 -3.62 8.67
N ASP A 30 -11.56 -3.96 7.75
CA ASP A 30 -11.53 -5.21 7.00
C ASP A 30 -10.60 -5.08 5.78
N PHE A 31 -9.36 -5.54 5.95
CA PHE A 31 -8.35 -5.63 4.89
C PHE A 31 -8.43 -6.96 4.11
N GLY A 32 -9.47 -7.78 4.29
CA GLY A 32 -9.64 -9.04 3.55
C GLY A 32 -8.55 -10.07 3.84
N ASP A 33 -8.14 -10.82 2.80
CA ASP A 33 -7.17 -11.92 2.91
C ASP A 33 -5.84 -11.46 3.56
N PRO A 34 -5.36 -12.08 4.65
CA PRO A 34 -4.12 -11.69 5.33
C PRO A 34 -2.84 -11.97 4.53
N ALA A 35 -2.89 -12.60 3.35
CA ALA A 35 -1.72 -12.94 2.54
C ALA A 35 -0.84 -11.72 2.17
N TYR A 36 -1.35 -10.48 2.22
CA TYR A 36 -0.55 -9.28 2.00
C TYR A 36 0.37 -8.90 3.18
N LEU A 37 0.14 -9.44 4.38
CA LEU A 37 0.90 -9.08 5.57
C LEU A 37 2.35 -9.56 5.49
N GLU A 38 2.59 -10.74 4.91
CA GLU A 38 3.94 -11.26 4.71
C GLU A 38 4.80 -10.34 3.80
N PRO A 39 4.40 -10.02 2.55
CA PRO A 39 5.17 -9.11 1.71
C PRO A 39 5.22 -7.67 2.28
N LEU A 40 4.20 -7.23 3.03
CA LEU A 40 4.25 -5.95 3.73
C LEU A 40 5.35 -5.93 4.80
N ARG A 41 5.44 -6.96 5.63
CA ARG A 41 6.48 -7.09 6.67
C ARG A 41 7.87 -7.13 6.06
N LEU A 42 8.03 -7.86 4.95
CA LEU A 42 9.28 -7.88 4.19
C LEU A 42 9.63 -6.48 3.66
N LEU A 43 8.67 -5.76 3.09
CA LEU A 43 8.89 -4.38 2.62
C LEU A 43 9.33 -3.44 3.76
N LEU A 44 8.70 -3.56 4.94
CA LEU A 44 9.05 -2.77 6.11
C LEU A 44 10.47 -3.09 6.62
N ASP A 45 10.88 -4.36 6.58
CA ASP A 45 12.24 -4.77 6.91
C ASP A 45 13.27 -4.19 5.91
N CYS A 46 13.00 -4.30 4.60
CA CYS A 46 13.85 -3.67 3.57
C CYS A 46 13.91 -2.13 3.73
N TYR A 47 12.83 -1.49 4.18
CA TYR A 47 12.81 -0.06 4.46
C TYR A 47 13.71 0.34 5.64
N ASP A 48 13.88 -0.54 6.63
CA ASP A 48 14.82 -0.35 7.74
C ASP A 48 16.28 -0.58 7.31
N HIS A 49 16.53 -1.61 6.50
CA HIS A 49 17.88 -2.11 6.27
C HIS A 49 18.53 -1.65 4.95
N GLU A 50 17.73 -1.38 3.91
CA GLU A 50 18.23 -1.19 2.54
C GLU A 50 17.89 0.17 1.95
N ALA A 51 16.70 0.73 2.24
CA ALA A 51 16.16 1.88 1.51
C ALA A 51 16.89 3.22 1.73
N ARG A 52 17.64 3.37 2.83
CA ARG A 52 18.46 4.57 3.15
C ARG A 52 17.74 5.90 2.91
N PHE A 53 16.52 6.02 3.42
CA PHE A 53 15.68 7.20 3.18
C PHE A 53 16.31 8.49 3.72
N THR A 54 16.18 9.57 2.94
CA THR A 54 16.23 10.93 3.49
C THR A 54 14.99 11.18 4.35
N ARG A 55 15.00 12.24 5.17
CA ARG A 55 13.83 12.62 5.98
C ARG A 55 12.57 12.80 5.13
N THR A 56 12.68 13.52 4.02
CA THR A 56 11.57 13.73 3.08
C THR A 56 11.16 12.43 2.39
N GLY A 57 12.13 11.60 2.00
CA GLY A 57 11.86 10.29 1.40
C GLY A 57 11.05 9.39 2.33
N ARG A 58 11.35 9.43 3.63
CA ARG A 58 10.61 8.67 4.66
C ARG A 58 9.15 9.11 4.76
N VAL A 59 8.89 10.43 4.74
CA VAL A 59 7.52 10.98 4.75
C VAL A 59 6.76 10.57 3.49
N MET A 60 7.40 10.61 2.32
CA MET A 60 6.77 10.18 1.07
C MET A 60 6.47 8.68 1.05
N ALA A 61 7.41 7.84 1.49
CA ALA A 61 7.22 6.39 1.58
C ALA A 61 6.03 6.04 2.48
N GLU A 62 5.91 6.73 3.61
CA GLU A 62 4.80 6.56 4.55
C GLU A 62 3.46 6.97 3.93
N TYR A 63 3.43 8.12 3.24
CA TYR A 63 2.26 8.56 2.49
C TYR A 63 1.82 7.51 1.45
N PHE A 64 2.75 6.97 0.67
CA PHE A 64 2.43 5.95 -0.33
C PHE A 64 1.93 4.65 0.31
N LEU A 65 2.59 4.18 1.37
CA LEU A 65 2.23 2.93 2.04
C LEU A 65 0.83 3.00 2.67
N VAL A 66 0.50 4.11 3.35
CA VAL A 66 -0.85 4.33 3.87
C VAL A 66 -1.86 4.37 2.73
N ASN A 67 -1.57 5.00 1.58
CA ASN A 67 -2.48 5.02 0.44
C ASN A 67 -2.71 3.63 -0.20
N ILE A 68 -1.70 2.77 -0.21
CA ILE A 68 -1.85 1.38 -0.65
C ILE A 68 -2.80 0.62 0.28
N LEU A 69 -2.60 0.73 1.60
CA LEU A 69 -3.49 0.10 2.61
C LEU A 69 -4.93 0.63 2.53
N ARG A 70 -5.10 1.95 2.32
CA ARG A 70 -6.42 2.55 2.06
C ARG A 70 -7.07 1.99 0.78
N GLY A 71 -6.29 1.82 -0.29
CA GLY A 71 -6.75 1.21 -1.53
C GLY A 71 -7.30 -0.20 -1.31
N ARG A 72 -6.62 -0.98 -0.46
CA ARG A 72 -7.07 -2.32 -0.06
C ARG A 72 -8.41 -2.28 0.71
N LEU A 73 -8.54 -1.43 1.73
CA LEU A 73 -9.80 -1.23 2.46
C LEU A 73 -10.96 -0.85 1.53
N ARG A 74 -10.70 0.03 0.55
CA ARG A 74 -11.69 0.41 -0.45
C ARG A 74 -12.12 -0.77 -1.31
N ALA A 75 -11.18 -1.57 -1.79
CA ALA A 75 -11.48 -2.74 -2.61
C ALA A 75 -12.39 -3.73 -1.85
N GLU A 76 -12.01 -4.10 -0.62
CA GLU A 76 -12.80 -5.03 0.21
C GLU A 76 -14.19 -4.49 0.54
N ARG A 77 -14.28 -3.21 0.87
CA ARG A 77 -15.58 -2.55 1.07
C ARG A 77 -16.43 -2.58 -0.21
N TRP A 78 -15.83 -2.32 -1.36
CA TRP A 78 -16.54 -2.31 -2.64
C TRP A 78 -17.05 -3.70 -3.04
N TRP A 79 -16.25 -4.75 -2.86
CA TRP A 79 -16.68 -6.12 -3.15
C TRP A 79 -17.83 -6.56 -2.24
N ARG A 80 -17.80 -6.21 -0.94
CA ARG A 80 -18.93 -6.47 -0.04
C ARG A 80 -20.21 -5.72 -0.43
N LEU A 81 -20.09 -4.47 -0.88
CA LEU A 81 -21.24 -3.67 -1.35
C LEU A 81 -21.78 -4.15 -2.69
N ARG A 82 -20.96 -4.85 -3.51
CA ARG A 82 -21.31 -5.29 -4.86
C ARG A 82 -20.77 -6.70 -5.13
N PRO A 83 -21.31 -7.75 -4.46
CA PRO A 83 -20.81 -9.11 -4.63
C PRO A 83 -20.88 -9.59 -6.09
N GLY A 84 -21.92 -9.19 -6.83
CA GLY A 84 -22.07 -9.53 -8.26
C GLY A 84 -21.00 -8.93 -9.18
N ALA A 85 -20.14 -8.02 -8.70
CA ALA A 85 -18.98 -7.54 -9.46
C ALA A 85 -17.94 -8.65 -9.69
N LEU A 86 -17.91 -9.68 -8.83
CA LEU A 86 -16.99 -10.83 -8.96
C LEU A 86 -17.42 -11.80 -10.07
N ASP A 87 -18.69 -11.74 -10.50
CA ASP A 87 -19.24 -12.60 -11.55
C ASP A 87 -19.02 -12.02 -12.97
N VAL A 88 -18.48 -10.80 -13.07
CA VAL A 88 -18.26 -10.14 -14.36
C VAL A 88 -17.01 -10.72 -15.04
N PRO A 89 -17.13 -11.39 -16.21
CA PRO A 89 -15.97 -11.94 -16.90
C PRO A 89 -15.12 -10.81 -17.50
N VAL A 90 -13.80 -10.90 -17.31
CA VAL A 90 -12.83 -10.02 -17.98
C VAL A 90 -12.42 -10.67 -19.30
N GLU A 91 -13.20 -10.44 -20.35
CA GLU A 91 -12.98 -11.04 -21.66
C GLU A 91 -11.89 -10.33 -22.46
N ARG A 92 -10.90 -11.09 -22.95
CA ARG A 92 -9.84 -10.64 -23.88
C ARG A 92 -9.12 -9.34 -23.42
N PRO A 93 -8.56 -9.30 -22.19
CA PRO A 93 -7.84 -8.11 -21.74
C PRO A 93 -6.59 -7.89 -22.59
N ILE A 94 -6.36 -6.63 -22.99
CA ILE A 94 -5.09 -6.21 -23.57
C ILE A 94 -4.21 -5.70 -22.43
N VAL A 95 -3.07 -6.37 -22.22
CA VAL A 95 -2.09 -5.98 -21.20
C VAL A 95 -0.85 -5.44 -21.88
N ILE A 96 -0.56 -4.16 -21.65
CA ILE A 96 0.65 -3.49 -22.13
C ILE A 96 1.73 -3.61 -21.04
N THR A 97 2.87 -4.20 -21.39
CA THR A 97 4.03 -4.37 -20.51
C THR A 97 5.34 -4.08 -21.25
N GLY A 98 6.39 -3.78 -20.50
CA GLY A 98 7.71 -3.42 -21.03
C GLY A 98 8.56 -2.70 -20.00
N LEU A 99 9.82 -2.45 -20.33
CA LEU A 99 10.70 -1.65 -19.47
C LEU A 99 10.22 -0.19 -19.41
N VAL A 100 10.60 0.51 -18.34
CA VAL A 100 10.37 1.96 -18.26
C VAL A 100 11.00 2.64 -19.48
N ARG A 101 10.27 3.57 -20.11
CA ARG A 101 10.69 4.35 -21.30
C ARG A 101 10.72 3.61 -22.65
N THR A 102 10.01 2.49 -22.82
CA THR A 102 9.87 1.80 -24.13
C THR A 102 8.58 2.15 -24.90
N GLY A 103 8.00 3.32 -24.64
CA GLY A 103 6.78 3.77 -25.33
C GLY A 103 5.46 3.23 -24.78
N SER A 104 5.45 2.54 -23.63
CA SER A 104 4.21 2.02 -23.02
C SER A 104 3.16 3.09 -22.76
N THR A 105 3.54 4.32 -22.40
CA THR A 105 2.61 5.46 -22.26
C THR A 105 2.02 5.93 -23.58
N ALA A 106 2.73 5.80 -24.70
CA ALA A 106 2.17 6.14 -26.01
C ALA A 106 1.21 5.06 -26.52
N LEU A 107 1.35 3.84 -26.01
CA LEU A 107 0.53 2.67 -26.38
C LEU A 107 -0.73 2.52 -25.50
N HIS A 108 -0.70 3.03 -24.26
CA HIS A 108 -1.79 2.99 -23.28
C HIS A 108 -2.75 4.18 -23.46
#